data_AF-A0A9E9C860-F1
#
_entry.id   AF-A0A9E9C860-F1
#
_cell.length_a   1.000
_cell.length_b   1.000
_cell.length_c   1.000
_cell.angle_alpha   90.00
_cell.angle_beta   90.00
_cell.angle_gamma   90.00
#
_symmetry.space_group_name_H-M   'P 1'
#
loop_
_entity.id
_entity.type
_entity.pdbx_description
1 polymer ?
#
loop_
_entity_poly.entity_id
_entity_poly.type
_entity_poly.pdbx_seq_one_letter_code
_entity_poly.pdbx_strand_id
1 'polypeptide(L)'
;MIYSARVGTQTVYVENRGTQTFITFSNQSPGQQQSQSNSFTTGEWTATPTLVRSATGGAILQIQSSQGQWFIQLQANGIQHLTSPPTLETAEVIPMQQQDTSPVAPEMQPMQPMQPMQPMQPMKMGDMEMQMNPMQMRMGNMEMRMGEPSSVSNTAASTHTSTKQFCTQCGHAVALTDKFCAHCGHAQQG
;
A
#
# COMPACT_ATOMS: atom_id res chain seq x y z
N MET A 1 1.10 9.56 -15.59
CA MET A 1 -0.27 9.62 -16.17
C MET A 1 -1.07 8.45 -15.61
N ILE A 2 -2.31 8.66 -15.16
CA ILE A 2 -3.16 7.59 -14.60
C ILE A 2 -4.46 7.51 -15.39
N TYR A 3 -4.86 6.29 -15.72
CA TYR A 3 -6.14 5.99 -16.34
C TYR A 3 -6.83 4.86 -15.58
N SER A 4 -8.16 4.89 -15.58
CA SER A 4 -8.97 3.82 -15.00
C SER A 4 -10.10 3.41 -15.94
N ALA A 5 -10.49 2.15 -15.86
CA ALA A 5 -11.60 1.60 -16.62
C ALA A 5 -12.26 0.47 -15.84
N ARG A 6 -13.57 0.31 -16.04
CA ARG A 6 -14.34 -0.77 -15.43
C ARG A 6 -14.52 -1.93 -16.40
N VAL A 7 -14.20 -3.13 -15.96
CA VAL A 7 -14.40 -4.38 -16.70
C VAL A 7 -15.32 -5.28 -15.89
N GLY A 8 -16.62 -5.22 -16.15
CA GLY A 8 -17.61 -5.97 -15.36
C GLY A 8 -17.68 -5.45 -13.92
N THR A 9 -17.36 -6.30 -12.94
CA THR A 9 -17.32 -5.95 -11.50
C THR A 9 -15.97 -5.41 -11.04
N GLN A 10 -14.97 -5.41 -11.93
CA GLN A 10 -13.59 -5.09 -11.59
C GLN A 10 -13.21 -3.70 -12.11
N THR A 11 -12.33 -3.01 -11.39
CA THR A 11 -11.75 -1.73 -11.81
C THR A 11 -10.27 -1.91 -12.08
N VAL A 12 -9.85 -1.54 -13.28
CA VAL A 12 -8.46 -1.55 -13.74
C VAL A 12 -7.94 -0.13 -13.63
N TYR A 13 -6.80 0.04 -12.95
CA TYR A 13 -6.03 1.26 -12.93
C TYR A 13 -4.72 1.03 -13.66
N VAL A 14 -4.37 1.93 -14.55
CA VAL A 14 -3.13 1.88 -15.32
C VAL A 14 -2.42 3.20 -15.13
N GLU A 15 -1.21 3.13 -14.63
CA GLU A 15 -0.39 4.28 -14.33
C GLU A 15 0.95 4.17 -15.05
N ASN A 16 1.38 5.26 -15.69
CA ASN A 16 2.75 5.38 -16.16
C ASN A 16 3.55 6.33 -15.25
N ARG A 17 4.62 5.81 -14.65
CA ARG A 17 5.64 6.54 -13.89
C ARG A 17 6.97 6.47 -14.64
N GLY A 18 7.27 7.48 -15.45
CA GLY A 18 8.46 7.53 -16.29
C GLY A 18 8.42 6.45 -17.37
N THR A 19 9.26 5.42 -17.25
CA THR A 19 9.33 4.28 -18.18
C THR A 19 8.60 3.04 -17.69
N GLN A 20 8.02 3.09 -16.49
CA GLN A 20 7.39 1.94 -15.84
C GLN A 20 5.87 2.10 -15.83
N THR A 21 5.19 1.13 -16.43
CA THR A 21 3.74 1.00 -16.36
C THR A 21 3.37 0.14 -15.16
N PHE A 22 2.55 0.67 -14.27
CA PHE A 22 1.90 -0.04 -13.17
C PHE A 22 0.45 -0.32 -13.54
N ILE A 23 0.03 -1.56 -13.33
CA ILE A 23 -1.33 -2.00 -13.59
C ILE A 23 -1.87 -2.57 -12.30
N THR A 24 -2.95 -1.98 -11.80
CA THR A 24 -3.65 -2.45 -10.61
C THR A 24 -5.02 -2.94 -11.02
N PHE A 25 -5.33 -4.17 -10.66
CA PHE A 25 -6.60 -4.80 -10.89
C PHE A 25 -7.29 -4.97 -9.54
N SER A 26 -8.46 -4.35 -9.38
CA SER A 26 -9.21 -4.36 -8.11
C SER A 26 -10.58 -4.99 -8.30
N ASN A 27 -10.92 -5.94 -7.44
CA ASN A 27 -12.23 -6.54 -7.41
C ASN A 27 -13.01 -5.97 -6.22
N GLN A 28 -14.18 -5.42 -6.47
CA GLN A 28 -15.07 -4.88 -5.44
C GLN A 28 -16.25 -5.82 -5.29
N SER A 29 -16.13 -6.74 -4.33
CA SER A 29 -17.18 -7.67 -3.91
C SER A 29 -17.60 -7.34 -2.47
N PRO A 30 -18.89 -7.45 -2.11
CA PRO A 30 -19.33 -7.25 -0.73
C PRO A 30 -18.55 -8.16 0.22
N GLY A 31 -17.79 -7.58 1.16
CA GLY A 31 -17.01 -8.30 2.16
C GLY A 31 -15.60 -8.76 1.72
N GLN A 32 -15.18 -8.54 0.46
CA GLN A 32 -13.82 -8.86 -0.01
C GLN A 32 -13.33 -7.83 -1.04
N GLN A 33 -12.32 -7.05 -0.65
CA GLN A 33 -11.56 -6.16 -1.53
C GLN A 33 -10.21 -6.81 -1.84
N GLN A 34 -10.12 -7.50 -2.96
CA GLN A 34 -8.86 -8.07 -3.43
C GLN A 34 -8.29 -7.19 -4.55
N SER A 35 -7.04 -6.76 -4.40
CA SER A 35 -6.29 -6.04 -5.42
C SER A 35 -5.02 -6.80 -5.79
N GLN A 36 -4.70 -6.83 -7.08
CA GLN A 36 -3.43 -7.34 -7.60
C GLN A 36 -2.75 -6.24 -8.41
N SER A 37 -1.42 -6.18 -8.38
CA SER A 37 -0.67 -5.16 -9.10
C SER A 37 0.57 -5.75 -9.77
N ASN A 38 0.79 -5.38 -11.03
CA ASN A 38 1.99 -5.74 -11.79
C ASN A 38 2.64 -4.48 -12.36
N SER A 39 3.95 -4.54 -12.57
CA SER A 39 4.69 -3.46 -13.22
C SER A 39 5.47 -3.99 -14.43
N PHE A 40 5.51 -3.20 -15.49
CA PHE A 40 6.19 -3.52 -16.74
C PHE A 40 7.02 -2.32 -17.20
N THR A 41 8.25 -2.56 -17.67
CA THR A 41 9.07 -1.52 -18.28
C THR A 41 8.64 -1.36 -19.73
N THR A 42 7.60 -0.57 -19.97
CA THR A 42 7.04 -0.33 -21.31
C THR A 42 7.67 0.88 -22.00
N GLY A 43 8.35 1.76 -21.27
CA GLY A 43 8.75 3.09 -21.75
C GLY A 43 7.66 4.15 -21.57
N GLU A 44 7.98 5.37 -21.98
CA GLU A 44 7.06 6.51 -21.94
C GLU A 44 5.90 6.31 -22.92
N TRP A 45 4.67 6.60 -22.49
CA TRP A 45 3.50 6.46 -23.36
C TRP A 45 3.44 7.61 -24.36
N THR A 46 3.20 7.27 -25.62
CA THR A 46 3.04 8.24 -26.71
C THR A 46 1.58 8.41 -27.13
N ALA A 47 0.68 7.55 -26.63
CA ALA A 47 -0.76 7.67 -26.81
C ALA A 47 -1.51 7.19 -25.56
N THR A 48 -2.79 7.56 -25.48
CA THR A 48 -3.71 7.07 -24.45
C THR A 48 -3.81 5.54 -24.50
N PRO A 49 -3.71 4.84 -23.36
CA PRO A 49 -3.89 3.40 -23.33
C PRO A 49 -5.34 3.03 -23.69
N THR A 50 -5.49 1.93 -24.44
CA THR A 50 -6.79 1.44 -24.89
C THR A 50 -7.05 0.09 -24.25
N LEU A 51 -8.18 -0.06 -23.57
CA LEU A 51 -8.60 -1.34 -23.04
C LEU A 51 -9.63 -1.96 -23.98
N VAL A 52 -9.46 -3.23 -24.31
CA VAL A 52 -10.39 -3.96 -25.18
C VAL A 52 -10.83 -5.25 -24.52
N ARG A 53 -12.11 -5.60 -24.63
CA ARG A 53 -12.64 -6.86 -24.13
C ARG A 53 -12.52 -7.91 -25.24
N SER A 54 -11.83 -9.01 -24.94
CA SER A 54 -11.67 -10.13 -25.89
C SER A 54 -12.93 -11.00 -25.91
N ALA A 55 -13.27 -11.54 -27.09
CA ALA A 55 -14.43 -12.41 -27.29
C ALA A 55 -14.34 -13.74 -26.51
N THR A 56 -13.13 -14.19 -26.15
CA THR A 56 -12.90 -15.43 -25.40
C THR A 56 -13.02 -15.27 -23.88
N GLY A 57 -13.35 -14.07 -23.39
CA GLY A 57 -13.48 -13.78 -21.96
C GLY A 57 -12.16 -13.27 -21.38
N GLY A 58 -12.05 -11.95 -21.25
CA GLY A 58 -10.89 -11.26 -20.67
C GLY A 58 -10.79 -9.83 -21.20
N ALA A 59 -9.90 -9.03 -20.62
CA ALA A 59 -9.54 -7.73 -21.17
C ALA A 59 -8.09 -7.70 -21.62
N ILE A 60 -7.80 -6.93 -22.65
CA ILE A 60 -6.47 -6.72 -23.21
C ILE A 60 -6.22 -5.22 -23.17
N LEU A 61 -5.15 -4.83 -22.49
CA LEU A 61 -4.67 -3.47 -22.46
C LEU A 61 -3.64 -3.29 -23.56
N GLN A 62 -3.89 -2.31 -24.43
CA GLN A 62 -2.98 -1.87 -25.46
C GLN A 62 -2.30 -0.58 -25.02
N ILE A 63 -0.98 -0.59 -25.07
CA ILE A 63 -0.17 0.57 -24.71
C ILE A 63 0.73 0.89 -25.90
N GLN A 64 0.64 2.13 -26.38
CA GLN A 64 1.59 2.67 -27.33
C GLN A 64 2.66 3.47 -26.58
N SER A 65 3.91 3.05 -26.69
CA SER A 65 5.04 3.71 -26.03
C SER A 65 6.18 4.02 -27.00
N SER A 66 7.19 4.74 -26.50
CA SER A 66 8.44 5.00 -27.22
C SER A 66 9.22 3.73 -27.58
N GLN A 67 8.92 2.60 -26.94
CA GLN A 67 9.54 1.30 -27.20
C GLN A 67 8.70 0.40 -28.13
N GLY A 68 7.54 0.87 -28.58
CA GLY A 68 6.64 0.14 -29.47
C GLY A 68 5.27 -0.12 -28.84
N GLN A 69 4.56 -1.10 -29.39
CA GLN A 69 3.22 -1.45 -28.95
C GLN A 69 3.28 -2.65 -28.00
N TRP A 70 2.64 -2.50 -26.85
CA TRP A 70 2.57 -3.51 -25.80
C TRP A 70 1.14 -4.01 -25.64
N PHE A 71 0.99 -5.32 -25.47
CA PHE A 71 -0.28 -5.97 -25.22
C PHE A 71 -0.23 -6.68 -23.88
N ILE A 72 -1.09 -6.30 -22.94
CA ILE A 72 -1.17 -6.93 -21.63
C ILE A 72 -2.54 -7.55 -21.45
N GLN A 73 -2.57 -8.84 -21.18
CA GLN A 73 -3.79 -9.55 -20.87
C GLN A 73 -4.14 -9.40 -19.38
N LEU A 74 -5.40 -9.04 -19.13
CA LEU A 74 -6.01 -8.88 -17.81
C LEU A 74 -7.11 -9.92 -17.66
N GLN A 75 -6.91 -10.86 -16.74
CA GLN A 75 -7.89 -11.89 -16.39
C GLN A 75 -8.08 -11.94 -14.86
N ALA A 76 -9.14 -12.61 -14.42
CA ALA A 76 -9.41 -12.80 -12.99
C ALA A 76 -8.24 -13.44 -12.23
N ASN A 77 -7.48 -14.30 -12.92
CA ASN A 77 -6.37 -15.05 -12.33
C ASN A 77 -5.01 -14.37 -12.49
N GLY A 78 -4.91 -13.23 -13.16
CA GLY A 78 -3.65 -12.49 -13.24
C GLY A 78 -3.51 -11.50 -14.38
N ILE A 79 -2.37 -10.79 -14.34
CA ILE A 79 -1.94 -9.79 -15.31
C ILE A 79 -0.69 -10.32 -16.01
N GLN A 80 -0.73 -10.44 -17.34
CA GLN A 80 0.36 -11.05 -18.12
C GLN A 80 0.66 -10.24 -19.38
N HIS A 81 1.94 -10.06 -19.70
CA HIS A 81 2.37 -9.47 -20.97
C HIS A 81 2.28 -10.50 -22.10
N LEU A 82 1.71 -10.11 -23.23
CA LEU A 82 1.64 -10.93 -24.44
C LEU A 82 2.81 -10.58 -25.37
N THR A 83 3.58 -11.59 -25.75
CA THR A 83 4.72 -11.43 -26.68
C THR A 83 4.29 -11.35 -28.15
N SER A 84 3.02 -11.64 -28.44
CA SER A 84 2.42 -11.56 -29.78
C SER A 84 1.10 -10.78 -29.72
N PRO A 85 0.74 -10.08 -30.81
CA PRO A 85 -0.53 -9.37 -30.88
C PRO A 85 -1.70 -10.37 -30.81
N PRO A 86 -2.66 -10.18 -29.89
CA PRO A 86 -3.85 -11.02 -29.81
C PRO A 86 -4.82 -10.70 -30.93
N THR A 87 -5.73 -11.63 -31.23
CA THR A 87 -6.83 -11.41 -32.17
C THR A 87 -7.89 -10.49 -31.55
N LEU A 88 -8.18 -9.37 -32.20
CA LEU A 88 -9.07 -8.32 -31.69
C LEU A 88 -10.23 -7.98 -32.62
N GLU A 89 -10.47 -8.77 -33.68
CA GLU A 89 -11.45 -8.47 -34.73
C GLU A 89 -12.89 -8.30 -34.22
N THR A 90 -13.23 -8.93 -33.09
CA THR A 90 -14.53 -8.84 -32.43
C THR A 90 -14.46 -8.21 -31.03
N ALA A 91 -13.34 -7.54 -30.71
CA ALA A 91 -13.12 -6.98 -29.39
C ALA A 91 -13.87 -5.66 -29.18
N GLU A 92 -14.54 -5.52 -28.05
CA GLU A 92 -15.23 -4.29 -27.66
C GLU A 92 -14.23 -3.33 -27.01
N VAL A 93 -14.16 -2.09 -27.50
CA VAL A 93 -13.29 -1.07 -26.92
C VAL A 93 -13.94 -0.49 -25.65
N ILE A 94 -13.23 -0.58 -24.54
CA ILE A 94 -13.61 0.01 -23.26
C ILE A 94 -12.84 1.33 -23.10
N PRO A 95 -13.53 2.49 -23.12
CA PRO A 95 -12.87 3.77 -22.97
C PRO A 95 -12.23 3.89 -21.58
N MET A 96 -10.97 4.29 -21.56
CA MET A 96 -10.25 4.58 -20.31
C MET A 96 -10.45 6.03 -19.91
N GLN A 97 -10.78 6.26 -18.65
CA GLN A 97 -10.93 7.60 -18.07
C GLN A 97 -9.59 8.03 -17.49
N GLN A 98 -9.07 9.17 -17.93
CA GLN A 98 -7.89 9.76 -17.30
C GLN A 98 -8.26 10.23 -15.90
N GLN A 99 -7.50 9.80 -14.89
CA GLN A 99 -7.58 10.43 -13.58
C GLN A 99 -6.64 11.63 -13.57
N ASP A 100 -7.22 12.81 -13.43
CA ASP A 100 -6.45 13.99 -13.09
C ASP A 100 -5.75 13.75 -11.75
N THR A 101 -4.42 13.75 -11.81
CA THR A 101 -3.56 13.75 -10.62
C THR A 101 -3.35 15.17 -10.09
N SER A 102 -4.09 16.14 -10.64
CA SER A 102 -4.10 17.51 -10.18
C SER A 102 -4.57 17.52 -8.72
N PRO A 103 -3.74 17.95 -7.75
CA PRO A 103 -4.30 18.41 -6.51
C PRO A 103 -5.20 19.58 -6.91
N VAL A 104 -6.52 19.40 -6.74
CA VAL A 104 -7.41 20.56 -6.66
C VAL A 104 -6.96 21.28 -5.41
N ALA A 105 -5.95 22.15 -5.55
CA ALA A 105 -5.73 23.18 -4.57
C ALA A 105 -7.07 23.93 -4.54
N PRO A 106 -7.81 23.94 -3.42
CA PRO A 106 -8.99 24.77 -3.35
C PRO A 106 -8.53 26.18 -3.74
N GLU A 107 -9.21 26.79 -4.72
CA GLU A 107 -9.00 28.19 -5.07
C GLU A 107 -9.14 29.00 -3.78
N MET A 108 -8.01 29.32 -3.15
CA MET A 108 -7.98 30.22 -2.03
C MET A 108 -8.28 31.59 -2.60
N GLN A 109 -9.56 31.94 -2.62
CA GLN A 109 -9.96 33.34 -2.75
C GLN A 109 -9.14 34.15 -1.74
N PRO A 110 -8.59 35.32 -2.11
CA PRO A 110 -7.81 36.12 -1.20
C PRO A 110 -8.67 36.41 0.04
N MET A 111 -8.31 35.79 1.15
CA MET A 111 -9.02 35.96 2.41
C MET A 111 -8.98 37.44 2.76
N GLN A 112 -10.16 38.05 2.93
CA GLN A 112 -10.25 39.40 3.46
C GLN A 112 -9.57 39.43 4.83
N PRO A 113 -8.89 40.54 5.20
CA PRO A 113 -8.18 40.64 6.47
C PRO A 113 -9.14 40.35 7.62
N MET A 114 -8.89 39.26 8.34
CA MET A 114 -9.68 38.87 9.51
C MET A 114 -9.58 39.97 10.57
N GLN A 115 -10.75 40.40 11.07
CA GLN A 115 -10.80 41.31 12.20
C GLN A 115 -10.17 40.65 13.44
N PRO A 116 -9.54 41.42 14.35
CA PRO A 116 -8.84 40.86 15.50
C PRO A 116 -9.80 40.03 16.36
N MET A 117 -9.51 38.75 16.50
CA MET A 117 -10.24 37.89 17.43
C MET A 117 -9.99 38.37 18.86
N GLN A 118 -11.07 38.45 19.64
CA GLN A 118 -10.96 38.75 21.07
C GLN A 118 -10.23 37.61 21.80
N PRO A 119 -9.49 37.91 22.88
CA PRO A 119 -8.73 36.89 23.60
C PRO A 119 -9.68 35.81 24.12
N MET A 120 -9.44 34.55 23.72
CA MET A 120 -10.15 33.42 24.30
C MET A 120 -9.81 33.31 25.78
N GLN A 121 -10.85 33.11 26.60
CA GLN A 121 -10.68 32.86 28.03
C GLN A 121 -9.95 31.53 28.24
N PRO A 122 -9.12 31.41 29.29
CA PRO A 122 -8.31 30.21 29.52
C PRO A 122 -9.22 29.00 29.78
N MET A 123 -9.10 27.98 28.92
CA MET A 123 -9.72 26.68 29.14
C MET A 123 -9.12 26.04 30.39
N LYS A 124 -9.94 25.85 31.42
CA LYS A 124 -9.60 25.01 32.58
C LYS A 124 -9.68 23.55 32.14
N MET A 125 -8.55 22.92 31.86
CA MET A 125 -8.47 21.46 31.95
C MET A 125 -8.65 21.09 33.43
N GLY A 126 -9.54 20.14 33.73
CA GLY A 126 -9.90 19.72 35.09
C GLY A 126 -8.75 19.06 35.87
N ASP A 127 -9.07 18.01 36.66
CA ASP A 127 -8.22 17.37 37.68
C ASP A 127 -6.99 16.59 37.14
N MET A 128 -6.23 17.17 36.22
CA MET A 128 -4.96 16.62 35.74
C MET A 128 -3.86 16.89 36.77
N GLU A 129 -3.62 15.90 37.63
CA GLU A 129 -2.49 15.87 38.56
C GLU A 129 -1.26 15.25 37.86
N MET A 130 -0.24 16.07 37.57
CA MET A 130 1.08 15.59 37.15
C MET A 130 2.04 15.72 38.33
N GLN A 131 2.49 14.58 38.87
CA GLN A 131 3.48 14.55 39.94
C GLN A 131 4.85 14.18 39.35
N MET A 132 5.82 15.11 39.44
CA MET A 132 7.09 15.01 38.72
C MET A 132 8.18 14.21 39.46
N ASN A 133 7.89 13.55 40.59
CA ASN A 133 8.90 12.73 41.26
C ASN A 133 8.29 11.67 42.20
N PRO A 134 8.22 10.39 41.81
CA PRO A 134 8.45 9.84 40.46
C PRO A 134 7.30 10.20 39.51
N MET A 135 7.58 10.19 38.21
CA MET A 135 6.68 10.63 37.15
C MET A 135 5.41 9.76 37.11
N GLN A 136 4.29 10.30 37.60
CA GLN A 136 2.99 9.63 37.66
C GLN A 136 1.94 10.43 36.87
N MET A 137 1.24 9.74 35.98
CA MET A 137 0.08 10.29 35.27
C MET A 137 -1.19 9.56 35.71
N ARG A 138 -2.15 10.29 36.28
CA ARG A 138 -3.46 9.78 36.68
C ARG A 138 -4.54 10.39 35.78
N MET A 139 -5.24 9.54 35.02
CA MET A 139 -6.44 9.93 34.27
C MET A 139 -7.63 9.16 34.84
N GLY A 140 -8.29 9.75 35.85
CA GLY A 140 -9.39 9.10 36.56
C GLY A 140 -8.93 7.81 37.26
N ASN A 141 -9.46 6.67 36.82
CA ASN A 141 -9.19 5.34 37.35
C ASN A 141 -8.05 4.58 36.64
N MET A 142 -7.40 5.17 35.64
CA MET A 142 -6.20 4.60 35.01
C MET A 142 -4.94 5.31 35.52
N GLU A 143 -4.05 4.55 36.15
CA GLU A 143 -2.74 4.99 36.63
C GLU A 143 -1.63 4.36 35.78
N MET A 144 -0.75 5.19 35.24
CA MET A 144 0.47 4.74 34.54
C MET A 144 1.70 5.28 35.27
N ARG A 145 2.50 4.37 35.83
CA ARG A 145 3.81 4.69 36.46
C ARG A 145 4.92 4.29 35.50
N MET A 146 5.81 5.23 35.17
CA MET A 146 7.00 4.95 34.36
C MET A 146 8.24 5.26 35.22
N GLY A 147 8.80 4.22 35.84
CA GLY A 147 9.92 4.41 36.76
C GLY A 147 10.06 3.31 37.82
N GLU A 148 10.09 2.04 37.40
CA GLU A 148 10.67 0.97 38.19
C GLU A 148 11.13 -0.13 37.22
N PRO A 149 12.37 -0.66 37.32
CA PRO A 149 12.75 -1.84 36.56
C PRO A 149 11.92 -3.00 37.08
N SER A 150 10.86 -3.33 36.36
CA SER A 150 10.13 -4.58 36.54
C SER A 150 11.12 -5.71 36.37
N SER A 151 11.57 -6.18 37.51
CA SER A 151 12.18 -7.47 37.80
C SER A 151 11.33 -8.56 37.16
N VAL A 152 11.53 -8.79 35.87
CA VAL A 152 11.26 -10.09 35.28
C VAL A 152 12.25 -11.03 35.94
N SER A 153 11.71 -11.90 36.77
CA SER A 153 12.38 -13.04 37.37
C SER A 153 13.06 -13.87 36.28
N ASN A 154 14.28 -13.48 35.94
CA ASN A 154 15.30 -14.37 35.43
C ASN A 154 15.67 -15.27 36.61
N THR A 155 14.95 -16.38 36.72
CA THR A 155 15.48 -17.54 37.44
C THR A 155 16.70 -18.00 36.65
N ALA A 156 17.86 -17.57 37.14
CA ALA A 156 19.15 -17.99 36.66
C ALA A 156 19.29 -19.51 36.81
N ALA A 157 19.45 -20.18 35.69
CA ALA A 157 20.28 -21.37 35.60
C ALA A 157 21.05 -21.31 34.28
N SER A 158 22.26 -20.79 34.39
CA SER A 158 23.45 -21.40 33.82
C SER A 158 23.60 -21.40 32.29
N THR A 159 24.47 -20.47 31.88
CA THR A 159 25.59 -20.69 30.95
C THR A 159 25.30 -20.58 29.44
N HIS A 160 26.08 -19.67 28.83
CA HIS A 160 26.40 -19.49 27.40
C HIS A 160 25.53 -18.52 26.56
N THR A 161 26.16 -17.36 26.30
CA THR A 161 26.08 -16.54 25.08
C THR A 161 25.30 -17.17 23.94
N SER A 162 24.06 -16.74 23.72
CA SER A 162 23.23 -17.15 22.59
C SER A 162 22.34 -15.99 22.15
N THR A 163 22.84 -15.19 21.20
CA THR A 163 22.11 -14.13 20.49
C THR A 163 20.92 -14.75 19.73
N LYS A 164 19.73 -14.75 20.32
CA LYS A 164 18.52 -15.28 19.66
C LYS A 164 18.19 -14.45 18.41
N GLN A 165 18.15 -15.10 17.24
CA GLN A 165 17.75 -14.47 15.98
C GLN A 165 16.27 -14.74 15.69
N PHE A 166 15.68 -13.92 14.82
CA PHE A 166 14.30 -14.06 14.36
C PHE A 166 14.28 -14.17 12.85
N CYS A 167 13.39 -15.01 12.33
CA CYS A 167 13.23 -15.19 10.89
C CYS A 167 12.77 -13.89 10.23
N THR A 168 13.49 -13.41 9.22
CA THR A 168 13.20 -12.17 8.49
C THR A 168 11.92 -12.24 7.66
N GLN A 169 11.38 -13.44 7.39
CA GLN A 169 10.17 -13.62 6.59
C GLN A 169 8.90 -13.80 7.41
N CYS A 170 8.97 -14.39 8.61
CA CYS A 170 7.77 -14.71 9.41
C CYS A 170 7.86 -14.32 10.89
N GLY A 171 9.00 -13.77 11.34
CA GLY A 171 9.20 -13.29 12.71
C GLY A 171 9.32 -14.40 13.77
N HIS A 172 9.31 -15.67 13.38
CA HIS A 172 9.46 -16.77 14.33
C HIS A 172 10.89 -16.84 14.89
N ALA A 173 11.03 -17.20 16.16
CA ALA A 173 12.33 -17.38 16.79
C ALA A 173 13.08 -18.55 16.11
N VAL A 174 14.34 -18.32 15.78
CA VAL A 174 15.24 -19.30 15.16
C VAL A 174 16.57 -19.31 15.91
N ALA A 175 17.21 -20.48 16.00
CA ALA A 175 18.55 -20.56 16.55
C ALA A 175 19.58 -20.08 15.51
N LEU A 176 20.70 -19.49 15.97
CA LEU A 176 21.83 -19.09 15.09
C LEU A 176 22.42 -20.25 14.27
N THR A 177 22.25 -21.48 14.74
CA THR A 177 22.69 -22.68 14.04
C THR A 177 21.70 -23.16 12.99
N ASP A 178 20.47 -22.64 13.00
CA ASP A 178 19.42 -23.08 12.09
C ASP A 178 19.66 -22.49 10.70
N LYS A 179 19.88 -23.36 9.70
CA LYS A 179 19.97 -22.93 8.30
C LYS A 179 18.61 -22.58 7.71
N PHE A 180 17.52 -23.05 8.31
CA PHE A 180 16.15 -22.86 7.83
C PHE A 180 15.19 -22.62 9.00
N CYS A 181 14.20 -21.76 8.81
CA CYS A 181 13.15 -21.54 9.79
C CYS A 181 12.20 -22.75 9.81
N ALA A 182 12.01 -23.38 10.96
CA ALA A 182 11.10 -24.52 11.12
C ALA A 182 9.61 -24.18 10.86
N HIS A 183 9.25 -22.89 10.90
CA HIS A 183 7.86 -22.46 10.70
C HIS A 183 7.51 -22.21 9.22
N CYS A 184 8.42 -21.63 8.44
CA CYS A 184 8.13 -21.23 7.05
C CYS A 184 9.10 -21.80 6.01
N GLY A 185 10.14 -22.53 6.42
CA GLY A 185 11.14 -23.12 5.52
C GLY A 185 12.14 -22.13 4.93
N HIS A 186 12.09 -20.84 5.29
CA HIS A 186 13.01 -19.84 4.74
C HIS A 186 14.44 -20.03 5.25
N ALA A 187 15.42 -19.94 4.35
CA ALA A 187 16.84 -20.03 4.69
C ALA A 187 17.27 -18.85 5.57
N GLN A 188 17.91 -19.15 6.70
CA GLN A 188 18.52 -18.13 7.55
C GLN A 188 19.97 -17.95 7.11
N GLN A 189 20.39 -16.71 6.93
CA GLN A 189 21.79 -16.38 6.67
C GLN A 189 22.53 -16.49 8.01
N GLY A 190 23.18 -17.64 8.22
CA GLY A 190 24.08 -17.89 9.35
C GLY A 190 25.44 -17.24 9.14
#